data_AF-A0AAE5Q9F2-F1
#
_entry.id   AF-A0AAE5Q9F2-F1
#
_cell.length_a   1.000
_cell.length_b   1.000
_cell.length_c   1.000
_cell.angle_alpha   90.00
_cell.angle_beta   90.00
_cell.angle_gamma   90.00
#
_symmetry.space_group_name_H-M   'P 1'
#
loop_
_entity.id
_entity.type
_entity.pdbx_description
1 polymer ?
#
loop_
_entity_poly.entity_id
_entity_poly.type
_entity_poly.pdbx_seq_one_letter_code
_entity_poly.pdbx_strand_id
1 'polypeptide(L)'
;MYSIKSLHRNFIAELSSLEQILKDLSLEPKSYKRDVFIQGAFLRAVINWENFIEECFLAAMCTCKTNSNSVLRPKITLSRNKNEAFKKISANRRLRDGDYVDWIDYQKLKQRVDYTFHHRSRFHCIYRDATILNQVKAIRNHIAHNSKHSERNFREQIIQNVGYLAIPDPNAADILVSTNRRRALKFFSIYLSYYTETANEICK
;
A
#
# COMPACT_ATOMS: atom_id res chain seq x y z
N MET A 1 20.15 7.19 -16.01
CA MET A 1 18.91 7.87 -15.58
C MET A 1 17.80 6.82 -15.53
N TYR A 2 17.10 6.70 -14.40
CA TYR A 2 16.07 5.66 -14.23
C TYR A 2 14.77 6.04 -14.96
N SER A 3 13.96 5.03 -15.30
CA SER A 3 12.60 5.20 -15.80
C SER A 3 11.66 4.31 -14.99
N ILE A 4 10.51 4.85 -14.59
CA ILE A 4 9.48 4.12 -13.83
C ILE A 4 8.38 3.53 -14.72
N LYS A 5 8.52 3.63 -16.05
CA LYS A 5 7.48 3.20 -17.00
C LYS A 5 7.19 1.70 -16.98
N SER A 6 8.24 0.87 -17.02
CA SER A 6 8.08 -0.59 -16.94
C SER A 6 7.54 -1.00 -15.58
N LEU A 7 8.06 -0.39 -14.51
CA LEU A 7 7.62 -0.62 -13.14
C LEU A 7 6.13 -0.31 -12.98
N HIS A 8 5.67 0.86 -13.45
CA HIS A 8 4.26 1.26 -13.41
C HIS A 8 3.37 0.29 -14.18
N ARG A 9 3.73 -0.05 -15.42
CA ARG A 9 2.97 -0.99 -16.23
C ARG A 9 2.85 -2.37 -15.57
N ASN A 10 3.94 -2.90 -15.05
CA ASN A 10 3.94 -4.21 -14.39
C ASN A 10 3.08 -4.18 -13.12
N PHE A 11 3.22 -3.13 -12.31
CA PHE A 11 2.41 -2.93 -11.11
C PHE A 11 0.91 -2.88 -11.42
N ILE A 12 0.50 -2.10 -12.42
CA ILE A 12 -0.91 -2.00 -12.83
C ILE A 12 -1.43 -3.35 -13.34
N ALA A 13 -0.66 -4.06 -14.17
CA ALA A 13 -1.06 -5.36 -14.69
C ALA A 13 -1.25 -6.40 -13.56
N GLU A 14 -0.32 -6.46 -12.60
CA GLU A 14 -0.42 -7.34 -11.44
C GLU A 14 -1.61 -6.97 -10.55
N LEU A 15 -1.83 -5.68 -10.30
CA LEU A 15 -2.92 -5.22 -9.45
C LEU A 15 -4.30 -5.50 -10.08
N SER A 16 -4.45 -5.30 -11.39
CA SER A 16 -5.67 -5.65 -12.13
C SER A 16 -5.95 -7.15 -12.11
N SER A 17 -4.91 -7.99 -12.24
CA SER A 17 -5.05 -9.44 -12.12
C SER A 17 -5.53 -9.86 -10.72
N LEU A 18 -4.93 -9.29 -9.66
CA LEU A 18 -5.35 -9.53 -8.28
C LEU A 18 -6.77 -9.02 -7.99
N GLU A 19 -7.15 -7.88 -8.56
CA GLU A 19 -8.52 -7.36 -8.45
C GLU A 19 -9.54 -8.32 -9.06
N GLN A 20 -9.21 -8.90 -10.22
CA GLN A 20 -10.08 -9.88 -10.87
C GLN A 20 -10.23 -11.15 -10.02
N ILE A 21 -9.12 -11.69 -9.51
CA ILE A 21 -9.15 -12.85 -8.59
C ILE A 21 -10.02 -12.56 -7.37
N LEU A 22 -9.88 -11.38 -6.76
CA LEU A 22 -10.68 -10.97 -5.62
C LEU A 22 -12.16 -10.81 -5.97
N LYS A 23 -12.50 -10.29 -7.15
CA LYS A 23 -13.87 -10.21 -7.65
C LYS A 23 -14.48 -11.60 -7.79
N ASP A 24 -13.77 -12.53 -8.41
CA ASP A 24 -14.26 -13.89 -8.63
C ASP A 24 -14.50 -14.62 -7.30
N LEU A 25 -13.51 -14.61 -6.40
CA LEU A 25 -13.61 -15.20 -5.06
C LEU A 25 -14.68 -14.55 -4.17
N SER A 26 -15.06 -13.32 -4.48
CA SER A 26 -16.09 -12.59 -3.74
C SER A 26 -17.52 -12.95 -4.14
N LEU A 27 -17.69 -13.72 -5.22
CA LEU A 27 -18.96 -14.31 -5.65
C LEU A 27 -19.13 -15.75 -5.14
N GLU A 28 -18.04 -16.39 -4.75
CA GLU A 28 -18.06 -17.74 -4.19
C GLU A 28 -18.72 -17.78 -2.80
N PRO A 29 -19.41 -18.88 -2.45
CA PRO A 29 -19.90 -19.09 -1.09
C PRO A 29 -18.77 -19.05 -0.06
N LYS A 30 -19.08 -18.55 1.14
CA LYS A 30 -18.10 -18.49 2.23
C LYS A 30 -17.58 -19.90 2.54
N SER A 31 -16.26 -20.05 2.53
CA SER A 31 -15.57 -21.26 2.93
C SER A 31 -14.17 -20.89 3.43
N TYR A 32 -13.59 -21.73 4.28
CA TYR A 32 -12.21 -21.53 4.75
C TYR A 32 -11.22 -21.36 3.59
N LYS A 33 -11.34 -22.20 2.56
CA LYS A 33 -10.49 -22.15 1.37
C LYS A 33 -10.59 -20.79 0.66
N ARG A 34 -11.81 -20.32 0.40
CA ARG A 34 -12.07 -19.01 -0.23
C ARG A 34 -11.48 -17.87 0.59
N ASP A 35 -11.68 -17.88 1.91
CA ASP A 35 -11.19 -16.84 2.81
C ASP A 35 -9.65 -16.75 2.79
N VAL A 36 -8.98 -17.90 2.82
CA VAL A 36 -7.51 -17.98 2.70
C VAL A 36 -7.03 -17.41 1.36
N PHE A 37 -7.68 -17.73 0.25
CA PHE A 37 -7.30 -17.18 -1.07
C PHE A 37 -7.50 -15.67 -1.16
N ILE A 38 -8.59 -15.14 -0.60
CA ILE A 38 -8.84 -13.70 -0.55
C ILE A 38 -7.76 -12.99 0.27
N GLN A 39 -7.46 -13.51 1.46
CA GLN A 39 -6.42 -12.96 2.32
C GLN A 39 -5.04 -12.99 1.66
N GLY A 40 -4.71 -14.10 0.99
CA GLY A 40 -3.46 -14.23 0.22
C GLY A 40 -3.36 -13.26 -0.95
N ALA A 41 -4.42 -13.14 -1.76
CA ALA A 41 -4.46 -12.18 -2.87
C ALA A 41 -4.35 -10.73 -2.38
N PHE A 42 -5.01 -10.41 -1.27
CA PHE A 42 -4.89 -9.08 -0.66
C PHE A 42 -3.49 -8.80 -0.12
N LEU A 43 -2.87 -9.74 0.61
CA LEU A 43 -1.48 -9.60 1.04
C LEU A 43 -0.53 -9.40 -0.13
N ARG A 44 -0.73 -10.13 -1.23
CA ARG A 44 0.06 -9.96 -2.45
C ARG A 44 -0.10 -8.55 -3.03
N ALA A 45 -1.31 -8.00 -3.05
CA ALA A 45 -1.55 -6.63 -3.50
C ALA A 45 -0.82 -5.60 -2.62
N VAL A 46 -0.81 -5.79 -1.29
CA VAL A 46 -0.08 -4.91 -0.36
C VAL A 46 1.43 -5.00 -0.58
N ILE A 47 1.98 -6.20 -0.69
CA ILE A 47 3.43 -6.39 -0.95
C ILE A 47 3.83 -5.76 -2.27
N ASN A 48 3.04 -5.96 -3.32
CA ASN A 48 3.26 -5.35 -4.63
C ASN A 48 3.25 -3.81 -4.55
N TRP A 49 2.35 -3.25 -3.74
CA TRP A 49 2.29 -1.82 -3.47
C TRP A 49 3.54 -1.30 -2.75
N GLU A 50 3.96 -1.96 -1.67
CA GLU A 50 5.16 -1.58 -0.89
C GLU A 50 6.41 -1.59 -1.78
N ASN A 51 6.59 -2.66 -2.58
CA ASN A 51 7.70 -2.77 -3.52
C ASN A 51 7.64 -1.69 -4.61
N PHE A 52 6.47 -1.42 -5.17
CA PHE A 52 6.29 -0.39 -6.19
C PHE A 52 6.67 0.99 -5.66
N ILE A 53 6.19 1.35 -4.47
CA ILE A 53 6.49 2.64 -3.85
C ILE A 53 7.97 2.76 -3.53
N GLU A 54 8.59 1.72 -2.95
CA GLU A 54 10.02 1.72 -2.67
C GLU A 54 10.84 1.97 -3.94
N GLU A 55 10.58 1.19 -4.99
CA GLU A 55 11.30 1.28 -6.25
C GLU A 55 11.15 2.66 -6.92
N CYS A 56 9.94 3.22 -6.90
CA CYS A 56 9.68 4.57 -7.38
C CYS A 56 10.44 5.63 -6.56
N PHE A 57 10.40 5.51 -5.23
CA PHE A 57 11.02 6.46 -4.31
C PHE A 57 12.55 6.46 -4.47
N LEU A 58 13.17 5.29 -4.49
CA LEU A 58 14.61 5.12 -4.69
C LEU A 58 15.05 5.61 -6.07
N ALA A 59 14.27 5.34 -7.12
CA ALA A 59 14.54 5.86 -8.46
C ALA A 59 14.49 7.40 -8.50
N ALA A 60 13.49 8.00 -7.86
CA ALA A 60 13.35 9.45 -7.79
C ALA A 60 14.51 10.11 -7.03
N MET A 61 15.02 9.49 -5.96
CA MET A 61 16.21 9.96 -5.24
C MET A 61 17.50 9.96 -6.09
N CYS A 62 17.53 9.19 -7.18
CA CYS A 62 18.65 9.11 -8.12
C CYS A 62 18.43 9.93 -9.41
N THR A 63 17.33 10.68 -9.51
CA THR A 63 16.75 11.22 -10.74
C THR A 63 16.12 10.13 -11.62
N CYS A 64 14.80 10.23 -11.83
CA CYS A 64 14.08 9.36 -12.75
C CYS A 64 13.13 10.14 -13.68
N LYS A 65 12.83 9.54 -14.83
CA LYS A 65 11.79 10.00 -15.75
C LYS A 65 10.47 9.31 -15.45
N THR A 66 9.38 10.08 -15.47
CA THR A 66 7.99 9.60 -15.43
C THR A 66 7.52 9.14 -16.80
N ASN A 67 6.28 8.65 -16.89
CA ASN A 67 5.67 8.25 -18.15
C ASN A 67 5.50 9.42 -19.12
N SER A 68 5.26 10.64 -18.61
CA SER A 68 5.19 11.87 -19.41
C SER A 68 6.57 12.46 -19.76
N ASN A 69 7.66 11.73 -19.54
CA ASN A 69 9.04 12.22 -19.65
C ASN A 69 9.42 13.36 -18.69
N SER A 70 8.56 13.70 -17.71
CA SER A 70 8.93 14.66 -16.68
C SER A 70 9.97 14.06 -15.73
N VAL A 71 10.75 14.90 -15.06
CA VAL A 71 11.84 14.45 -14.18
C VAL A 71 11.42 14.59 -12.73
N LEU A 72 11.48 13.50 -11.97
CA LEU A 72 11.36 13.51 -10.51
C LEU A 72 12.74 13.68 -9.90
N ARG A 73 12.87 14.63 -8.97
CA ARG A 73 14.10 14.90 -8.20
C ARG A 73 13.76 15.13 -6.73
N PRO A 74 14.62 14.69 -5.81
CA PRO A 74 14.48 14.99 -4.40
C PRO A 74 14.92 16.42 -4.11
N LYS A 75 14.52 16.96 -2.95
CA LYS A 75 15.08 18.21 -2.43
C LYS A 75 16.46 18.03 -1.78
N ILE A 76 16.75 16.80 -1.35
CA ILE A 76 18.03 16.41 -0.75
C ILE A 76 19.10 16.15 -1.82
N THR A 77 20.35 15.99 -1.40
CA THR A 77 21.45 15.60 -2.30
C THR A 77 21.14 14.28 -3.01
N LEU A 78 21.19 14.32 -4.33
CA LEU A 78 20.98 13.17 -5.21
C LEU A 78 21.87 11.98 -4.81
N SER A 79 21.29 10.79 -4.89
CA SER A 79 22.03 9.54 -4.76
C SER A 79 22.59 9.10 -6.10
N ARG A 80 23.77 8.48 -6.10
CA ARG A 80 24.40 7.95 -7.32
C ARG A 80 23.69 6.71 -7.85
N ASN A 81 23.11 5.93 -6.96
CA ASN A 81 22.36 4.71 -7.27
C ASN A 81 21.34 4.37 -6.17
N LYS A 82 20.46 3.40 -6.45
CA LYS A 82 19.40 2.97 -5.52
C LYS A 82 19.93 2.43 -4.18
N ASN A 83 21.10 1.79 -4.17
CA ASN A 83 21.69 1.29 -2.91
C ASN A 83 22.09 2.44 -1.99
N GLU A 84 22.68 3.51 -2.53
CA GLU A 84 22.98 4.72 -1.78
C GLU A 84 21.69 5.41 -1.30
N ALA A 85 20.67 5.49 -2.16
CA ALA A 85 19.36 6.00 -1.77
C ALA A 85 18.74 5.20 -0.62
N PHE A 86 18.81 3.87 -0.68
CA PHE A 86 18.30 2.97 0.36
C PHE A 86 19.03 3.16 1.69
N LYS A 87 20.36 3.30 1.65
CA LYS A 87 21.17 3.63 2.84
C LYS A 87 20.77 4.99 3.44
N LYS A 88 20.56 6.02 2.61
CA LYS A 88 20.14 7.35 3.08
C LYS A 88 18.80 7.33 3.79
N ILE A 89 17.78 6.65 3.24
CA ILE A 89 16.46 6.56 3.91
C ILE A 89 16.47 5.67 5.15
N SER A 90 17.49 4.83 5.31
CA SER A 90 17.66 3.92 6.44
C SER A 90 18.63 4.43 7.51
N ALA A 91 19.32 5.56 7.26
CA ALA A 91 20.41 6.05 8.11
C ALA A 91 19.99 6.40 9.55
N ASN A 92 18.74 6.80 9.76
CA ASN A 92 18.20 7.17 11.08
C ASN A 92 17.37 6.04 11.73
N ARG A 93 17.46 4.80 11.22
CA ARG A 93 16.74 3.68 11.83
C ARG A 93 17.36 3.29 13.16
N ARG A 94 16.51 2.94 14.13
CA ARG A 94 16.99 2.27 15.33
C ARG A 94 17.34 0.83 14.96
N LEU A 95 18.36 0.25 15.60
CA LEU A 95 18.80 -1.15 15.39
C LEU A 95 17.68 -2.20 15.53
N ARG A 96 16.54 -1.84 16.15
CA ARG A 96 15.38 -2.70 16.35
C ARG A 96 14.29 -2.60 15.27
N ASP A 97 14.41 -1.70 14.30
CA ASP A 97 13.35 -1.44 13.30
C ASP A 97 13.35 -2.43 12.11
N GLY A 98 14.20 -3.46 12.11
CA GLY A 98 14.28 -4.47 11.04
C GLY A 98 14.88 -3.96 9.73
N ASP A 99 15.17 -4.88 8.82
CA ASP A 99 15.85 -4.59 7.54
C ASP A 99 14.96 -3.86 6.52
N TYR A 100 13.65 -3.73 6.76
CA TYR A 100 12.67 -3.29 5.77
C TYR A 100 12.10 -1.90 6.07
N VAL A 101 11.90 -1.07 5.04
CA VAL A 101 11.22 0.22 5.18
C VAL A 101 9.71 -0.03 5.31
N ASP A 102 9.06 0.48 6.36
CA ASP A 102 7.60 0.49 6.42
C ASP A 102 7.04 1.57 5.45
N TRP A 103 6.33 1.12 4.41
CA TRP A 103 5.71 1.96 3.38
C TRP A 103 4.20 2.14 3.57
N ILE A 104 3.63 1.58 4.64
CA ILE A 104 2.20 1.64 4.91
C ILE A 104 1.86 2.39 6.22
N ASP A 105 2.84 2.64 7.06
CA ASP A 105 2.70 3.53 8.21
C ASP A 105 2.57 5.00 7.78
N TYR A 106 1.39 5.58 7.98
CA TYR A 106 1.10 6.97 7.61
C TYR A 106 2.12 7.98 8.16
N GLN A 107 2.46 7.90 9.45
CA GLN A 107 3.33 8.90 10.09
C GLN A 107 4.77 8.80 9.56
N LYS A 108 5.31 7.58 9.50
CA LYS A 108 6.66 7.34 8.97
C LYS A 108 6.74 7.70 7.48
N LEU A 109 5.71 7.36 6.71
CA LEU A 109 5.64 7.65 5.28
C LEU A 109 5.59 9.16 5.01
N LYS A 110 4.70 9.88 5.72
CA LYS A 110 4.59 11.35 5.62
C LYS A 110 5.92 12.02 5.96
N GLN A 111 6.52 11.66 7.09
CA GLN A 111 7.81 12.20 7.50
C GLN A 111 8.89 11.97 6.44
N ARG A 112 8.95 10.76 5.88
CA ARG A 112 9.95 10.37 4.86
C ARG A 112 9.78 11.15 3.56
N VAL A 113 8.55 11.29 3.07
CA VAL A 113 8.26 12.06 1.85
C VAL A 113 8.57 13.55 2.07
N ASP A 114 8.09 14.12 3.18
CA ASP A 114 8.26 15.54 3.50
C ASP A 114 9.75 15.90 3.67
N TYR A 115 10.55 14.97 4.22
CA TYR A 115 11.99 15.13 4.33
C TYR A 115 12.74 15.00 2.99
N THR A 116 12.23 14.18 2.06
CA THR A 116 12.96 13.84 0.83
C THR A 116 12.60 14.71 -0.37
N PHE A 117 11.36 15.19 -0.45
CA PHE A 117 10.84 15.91 -1.61
C PHE A 117 10.35 17.32 -1.27
N HIS A 118 10.31 18.19 -2.28
CA HIS A 118 9.68 19.50 -2.15
C HIS A 118 8.18 19.36 -1.92
N HIS A 119 7.60 20.34 -1.22
CA HIS A 119 6.15 20.44 -1.04
C HIS A 119 5.43 20.37 -2.40
N ARG A 120 4.30 19.67 -2.47
CA ARG A 120 3.54 19.36 -3.71
C ARG A 120 4.27 18.47 -4.71
N SER A 121 5.34 17.78 -4.31
CA SER A 121 5.86 16.65 -5.08
C SER A 121 4.77 15.59 -5.25
N ARG A 122 4.78 14.89 -6.39
CA ARG A 122 3.87 13.79 -6.68
C ARG A 122 3.87 12.70 -5.61
N PHE A 123 4.95 12.54 -4.84
CA PHE A 123 5.01 11.58 -3.73
C PHE A 123 4.10 11.93 -2.53
N HIS A 124 3.58 13.16 -2.44
CA HIS A 124 2.66 13.53 -1.35
C HIS A 124 1.30 12.83 -1.47
N CYS A 125 0.95 12.29 -2.64
CA CYS A 125 -0.29 11.55 -2.81
C CYS A 125 -0.30 10.21 -2.05
N ILE A 126 0.86 9.63 -1.73
CA ILE A 126 0.98 8.30 -1.11
C ILE A 126 0.34 8.24 0.28
N TYR A 127 0.27 9.38 0.97
CA TYR A 127 -0.36 9.48 2.29
C TYR A 127 -1.60 10.39 2.30
N ARG A 128 -2.22 10.64 1.15
CA ARG A 128 -3.39 11.54 1.07
C ARG A 128 -4.60 11.03 1.84
N ASP A 129 -4.74 9.71 2.01
CA ASP A 129 -5.80 9.09 2.79
C ASP A 129 -5.21 8.25 3.94
N ALA A 130 -5.07 8.88 5.10
CA ALA A 130 -4.59 8.23 6.31
C ALA A 130 -5.50 7.07 6.76
N THR A 131 -6.80 7.17 6.49
CA THR A 131 -7.78 6.15 6.89
C THR A 131 -7.53 4.86 6.11
N ILE A 132 -7.38 4.95 4.78
CA ILE A 132 -7.07 3.80 3.94
C ILE A 132 -5.74 3.15 4.35
N LEU A 133 -4.67 3.93 4.54
CA LEU A 133 -3.37 3.38 4.95
C LEU A 133 -3.43 2.64 6.29
N ASN A 134 -4.08 3.25 7.29
CA ASN A 134 -4.23 2.62 8.60
C ASN A 134 -5.09 1.35 8.51
N GLN A 135 -6.16 1.37 7.72
CA GLN A 135 -7.01 0.20 7.52
C GLN A 135 -6.25 -0.94 6.86
N VAL A 136 -5.55 -0.67 5.76
CA VAL A 136 -4.77 -1.71 5.08
C VAL A 136 -3.66 -2.23 5.98
N LYS A 137 -2.97 -1.37 6.74
CA LYS A 137 -1.95 -1.79 7.72
C LYS A 137 -2.53 -2.73 8.77
N ALA A 138 -3.69 -2.40 9.34
CA ALA A 138 -4.36 -3.24 10.33
C ALA A 138 -4.78 -4.61 9.75
N ILE A 139 -5.39 -4.62 8.55
CA ILE A 139 -5.79 -5.86 7.86
C ILE A 139 -4.57 -6.72 7.54
N ARG A 140 -3.54 -6.13 6.91
CA ARG A 140 -2.28 -6.82 6.55
C ARG A 140 -1.63 -7.43 7.79
N ASN A 141 -1.54 -6.67 8.87
CA ASN A 141 -0.91 -7.15 10.10
C ASN A 141 -1.73 -8.24 10.78
N HIS A 142 -3.06 -8.19 10.71
CA HIS A 142 -3.92 -9.25 11.24
C HIS A 142 -3.79 -10.55 10.45
N ILE A 143 -3.74 -10.48 9.11
CA ILE A 143 -3.55 -11.67 8.27
C ILE A 143 -2.14 -12.25 8.46
N ALA A 144 -1.11 -11.39 8.49
CA ALA A 144 0.28 -11.84 8.55
C ALA A 144 0.74 -12.27 9.95
N HIS A 145 0.15 -11.71 11.02
CA HIS A 145 0.57 -11.92 12.40
C HIS A 145 -0.58 -12.42 13.25
N ASN A 146 -0.44 -13.62 13.82
CA ASN A 146 -1.37 -14.20 14.80
C ASN A 146 -1.14 -13.68 16.23
N SER A 147 -0.79 -12.39 16.38
CA SER A 147 -0.55 -11.81 17.70
C SER A 147 -1.83 -11.24 18.31
N LYS A 148 -1.96 -11.28 19.65
CA LYS A 148 -3.07 -10.62 20.36
C LYS A 148 -3.14 -9.12 20.07
N HIS A 149 -1.99 -8.49 19.84
CA HIS A 149 -1.92 -7.06 19.51
C HIS A 149 -2.48 -6.75 18.11
N SER A 150 -2.12 -7.54 17.10
CA SER A 150 -2.67 -7.38 15.74
C SER A 150 -4.17 -7.67 15.69
N GLU A 151 -4.66 -8.67 16.43
CA GLU A 151 -6.08 -8.95 16.55
C GLU A 151 -6.84 -7.77 17.19
N ARG A 152 -6.33 -7.25 18.32
CA ARG A 152 -6.93 -6.08 18.98
C ARG A 152 -6.99 -4.87 18.05
N ASN A 153 -5.88 -4.56 17.38
CA ASN A 153 -5.83 -3.43 16.44
C ASN A 153 -6.81 -3.63 15.28
N PHE A 154 -6.96 -4.84 14.76
CA PHE A 154 -7.95 -5.14 13.72
C PHE A 154 -9.38 -4.91 14.22
N ARG A 155 -9.73 -5.42 15.40
CA ARG A 155 -11.06 -5.21 15.99
C ARG A 155 -11.36 -3.72 16.19
N GLU A 156 -10.43 -2.96 16.79
CA GLU A 156 -10.60 -1.54 17.09
C GLU A 156 -10.57 -0.65 15.83
N GLN A 157 -9.62 -0.87 14.92
CA GLN A 157 -9.42 0.03 13.79
C GLN A 157 -10.29 -0.30 12.57
N ILE A 158 -10.67 -1.57 12.40
CA ILE A 158 -11.46 -2.03 11.25
C ILE A 158 -12.90 -2.25 11.66
N ILE A 159 -13.16 -3.22 12.53
CA ILE A 159 -14.54 -3.68 12.79
C ILE A 159 -15.40 -2.54 13.36
N GLN A 160 -14.86 -1.76 14.30
CA GLN A 160 -15.59 -0.64 14.90
C GLN A 160 -15.79 0.56 13.95
N ASN A 161 -14.86 0.79 13.02
CA ASN A 161 -14.87 1.96 12.14
C ASN A 161 -15.52 1.73 10.78
N VAL A 162 -15.60 0.47 10.33
CA VAL A 162 -16.25 0.07 9.07
C VAL A 162 -17.78 0.09 9.20
N GLY A 163 -18.30 0.23 10.42
CA GLY A 163 -19.73 0.28 10.73
C GLY A 163 -20.33 -1.11 10.92
N TYR A 164 -21.66 -1.18 11.06
CA TYR A 164 -22.35 -2.44 11.36
C TYR A 164 -22.21 -3.44 10.22
N LEU A 165 -21.34 -4.43 10.42
CA LEU A 165 -21.28 -5.64 9.63
C LEU A 165 -22.35 -6.59 10.17
N ALA A 166 -23.20 -7.13 9.30
CA ALA A 166 -24.22 -8.10 9.67
C ALA A 166 -23.63 -9.49 10.01
N ILE A 167 -22.33 -9.58 10.25
CA ILE A 167 -21.57 -10.81 10.47
C ILE A 167 -21.03 -10.76 11.90
N PRO A 168 -21.40 -11.72 12.77
CA PRO A 168 -20.79 -11.87 14.08
C PRO A 168 -19.31 -12.27 13.92
N ASP A 169 -18.42 -11.56 14.61
CA ASP A 169 -16.96 -11.79 14.63
C ASP A 169 -16.32 -11.95 13.23
N PRO A 170 -16.36 -10.90 12.39
CA PRO A 170 -15.90 -10.98 11.01
C PRO A 170 -14.39 -11.14 10.92
N ASN A 171 -13.93 -12.00 10.02
CA ASN A 171 -12.50 -12.14 9.70
C ASN A 171 -12.06 -11.13 8.61
N ALA A 172 -10.77 -11.08 8.29
CA ALA A 172 -10.26 -10.18 7.25
C ALA A 172 -10.92 -10.35 5.87
N ALA A 173 -11.22 -11.59 5.46
CA ALA A 173 -11.87 -11.85 4.17
C ALA A 173 -13.31 -11.31 4.16
N ASP A 174 -14.05 -11.46 5.27
CA ASP A 174 -15.38 -10.89 5.44
C ASP A 174 -15.37 -9.37 5.26
N ILE A 175 -14.41 -8.68 5.90
CA ILE A 175 -14.23 -7.24 5.73
C ILE A 175 -13.95 -6.89 4.28
N LEU A 176 -12.97 -7.55 3.66
CA LEU A 176 -12.49 -7.21 2.32
C LEU A 176 -13.62 -7.29 1.28
N VAL A 177 -14.49 -8.30 1.38
CA VAL A 177 -15.61 -8.45 0.44
C VAL A 177 -16.88 -7.71 0.85
N SER A 178 -16.96 -7.23 2.09
CA SER A 178 -18.10 -6.44 2.53
C SER A 178 -18.19 -5.15 1.72
N THR A 179 -19.42 -4.69 1.49
CA THR A 179 -19.66 -3.47 0.73
C THR A 179 -19.62 -2.26 1.64
N ASN A 180 -18.76 -1.30 1.29
CA ASN A 180 -18.78 0.01 1.91
C ASN A 180 -20.08 0.73 1.52
N ARG A 181 -20.98 0.94 2.49
CA ARG A 181 -22.30 1.54 2.24
C ARG A 181 -22.24 2.93 1.61
N ARG A 182 -21.20 3.71 1.89
CA ARG A 182 -21.05 5.09 1.37
C ARG A 182 -20.61 5.10 -0.09
N ARG A 183 -19.78 4.14 -0.49
CA ARG A 183 -19.19 4.08 -1.84
C ARG A 183 -19.86 3.06 -2.76
N ALA A 184 -20.72 2.19 -2.23
CA ALA A 184 -21.30 1.04 -2.93
C ALA A 184 -20.25 0.13 -3.60
N LEU A 185 -19.05 0.05 -3.01
CA LEU A 185 -17.92 -0.76 -3.48
C LEU A 185 -17.44 -1.70 -2.38
N LYS A 186 -16.91 -2.85 -2.77
CA LYS A 186 -16.23 -3.76 -1.83
C LYS A 186 -14.97 -3.08 -1.28
N PHE A 187 -14.61 -3.36 -0.02
CA PHE A 187 -13.43 -2.74 0.60
C PHE A 187 -12.14 -3.02 -0.15
N PHE A 188 -11.95 -4.26 -0.66
CA PHE A 188 -10.77 -4.55 -1.46
C PHE A 188 -10.69 -3.64 -2.70
N SER A 189 -11.81 -3.37 -3.38
CA SER A 189 -11.83 -2.49 -4.55
C SER A 189 -11.42 -1.07 -4.16
N ILE A 190 -11.89 -0.56 -3.02
CA ILE A 190 -11.49 0.77 -2.52
C ILE A 190 -9.97 0.86 -2.31
N TYR A 191 -9.38 -0.15 -1.68
CA TYR A 191 -7.94 -0.18 -1.41
C TYR A 191 -7.11 -0.30 -2.70
N LEU A 192 -7.54 -1.14 -3.65
CA LEU A 192 -6.86 -1.34 -4.92
C LEU A 192 -7.00 -0.12 -5.85
N SER A 193 -8.14 0.56 -5.85
CA SER A 193 -8.32 1.84 -6.53
C SER A 193 -7.41 2.91 -5.95
N TYR A 194 -7.27 2.98 -4.63
CA TYR A 194 -6.34 3.90 -3.98
C TYR A 194 -4.90 3.68 -4.48
N TYR A 195 -4.43 2.44 -4.55
CA TYR A 195 -3.11 2.12 -5.07
C TYR A 195 -2.95 2.48 -6.55
N THR A 196 -3.93 2.15 -7.38
CA THR A 196 -3.94 2.49 -8.81
C THR A 196 -3.84 3.99 -9.04
N GLU A 197 -4.70 4.76 -8.39
CA GLU A 197 -4.75 6.22 -8.52
C GLU A 197 -3.44 6.86 -8.06
N THR A 198 -2.91 6.41 -6.92
CA THR A 198 -1.66 6.92 -6.37
C THR A 198 -0.48 6.57 -7.29
N ALA A 199 -0.42 5.36 -7.84
CA ALA A 199 0.59 4.96 -8.81
C ALA A 199 0.52 5.80 -10.09
N ASN A 200 -0.68 6.04 -10.61
CA ASN A 200 -0.89 6.90 -11.77
C ASN A 200 -0.42 8.34 -11.51
N GLU A 201 -0.70 8.87 -10.31
CA GLU A 201 -0.29 10.22 -9.94
C GLU A 201 1.23 10.37 -9.83
N ILE A 202 1.93 9.42 -9.22
CA ILE A 202 3.41 9.40 -9.14
C ILE A 202 4.02 9.33 -10.54
N CYS A 203 3.48 8.46 -11.39
CA CYS A 203 4.06 8.11 -12.68
C CYS A 203 3.64 9.02 -13.84
N LYS A 204 2.76 9.99 -13.61
CA LYS A 204 2.34 10.99 -14.60
C LYS A 204 3.51 11.88 -14.97
#